data_AF-A0A7S4HQI3-F1
#
_entry.id   AF-A0A7S4HQI3-F1
#
_cell.length_a   1.000
_cell.length_b   1.000
_cell.length_c   1.000
_cell.angle_alpha   90.00
_cell.angle_beta   90.00
_cell.angle_gamma   90.00
#
_symmetry.space_group_name_H-M   'P 1'
#
loop_
_entity.id
_entity.type
_entity.pdbx_description
1 polymer ?
#
loop_
_entity_poly.entity_id
_entity_poly.type
_entity_poly.pdbx_seq_one_letter_code
_entity_poly.pdbx_strand_id
1 'polypeptide(L)'
;DDMGGKEKKGKKSKKEDAESVKIGNILATKHIGYEDMTLMENMTLDGVLSNLKDRFLEDLMYTYTSSILVAINPYKRLPIYTDKFVKMYKGVRLGKLPPHIFAIAETAFTSMVQHERNQSVLVSGESGAGKTESTKLILQFLSARTGRSSGIDKMVLASVPVLEAMGNAKTGRNDNSSRFGKLIKIQFDEDYYIVGSTMEHYLLEKSRLIFQAPGERNFHIFYQLTNGMTAEEKAKYHLKEAEHYNYINKSGCMTVTNMNEADELKEFRDALALFDIHDELENQMFRVLASVLHIGNITFKDDGESCALDCADAEYAAESAADLLGLTKEDLMFAVSKKEIKMRSEVIVKPLTAAQARNQADALAKHLYSVLFDWLVMQLNCCTHAESFKQFIGVLDIFGFEVFVKNNLEQFLINFANEK
;
A
#
# COMPACT_ATOMS: atom_id res chain seq x y z
N ASP A 1 35.52 1.74 47.96
CA ASP A 1 34.89 0.41 48.02
C ASP A 1 33.37 0.60 47.97
N ASP A 2 32.82 1.06 46.86
CA ASP A 2 32.55 0.34 45.60
C ASP A 2 31.62 -0.88 45.77
N MET A 3 30.31 -0.61 45.77
CA MET A 3 29.26 -1.62 45.53
C MET A 3 28.08 -0.96 44.80
N GLY A 4 27.98 -1.20 43.49
CA GLY A 4 26.82 -0.78 42.71
C GLY A 4 26.98 -1.04 41.21
N GLY A 5 26.98 -2.30 40.76
CA GLY A 5 27.12 -2.58 39.33
C GLY A 5 27.10 -4.03 38.87
N LYS A 6 26.13 -4.86 39.28
CA LYS A 6 26.01 -6.24 38.75
C LYS A 6 24.57 -6.77 38.61
N GLU A 7 23.65 -6.07 37.95
CA GLU A 7 22.33 -6.68 37.66
C GLU A 7 21.75 -6.45 36.25
N LYS A 8 22.35 -5.62 35.39
CA LYS A 8 21.85 -5.40 34.02
C LYS A 8 22.50 -6.25 32.91
N LYS A 9 23.59 -6.99 33.19
CA LYS A 9 24.27 -7.83 32.17
C LYS A 9 23.63 -9.21 31.95
N GLY A 10 22.94 -9.78 32.94
CA GLY A 10 22.38 -11.15 32.86
C GLY A 10 21.07 -11.31 32.06
N LYS A 11 20.29 -10.22 31.89
CA LYS A 11 19.03 -10.27 31.09
C LYS A 11 19.27 -10.09 29.58
N LYS A 12 20.34 -9.39 29.18
CA LYS A 12 20.72 -9.26 27.76
C LYS A 12 21.32 -10.56 27.23
N SER A 13 22.24 -11.19 27.98
CA SER A 13 22.86 -12.45 27.55
C SER A 13 21.84 -13.58 27.41
N LYS A 14 20.90 -13.74 28.35
CA LYS A 14 19.86 -14.79 28.25
C LYS A 14 18.91 -14.63 27.06
N LYS A 15 18.70 -13.39 26.56
CA LYS A 15 17.83 -13.12 25.40
C LYS A 15 18.60 -13.38 24.09
N GLU A 16 19.87 -12.98 24.04
CA GLU A 16 20.80 -13.29 22.94
C GLU A 16 21.11 -14.80 22.86
N ASP A 17 21.22 -15.48 24.00
CA ASP A 17 21.39 -16.94 24.09
C ASP A 17 20.11 -17.68 23.63
N ALA A 18 18.91 -17.19 23.97
CA ALA A 18 17.66 -17.78 23.51
C ALA A 18 17.38 -17.53 22.01
N GLU A 19 17.73 -16.36 21.47
CA GLU A 19 17.68 -16.07 20.03
C GLU A 19 18.71 -16.86 19.25
N SER A 20 19.95 -16.97 19.76
CA SER A 20 20.99 -17.77 19.11
C SER A 20 20.69 -19.26 19.13
N VAL A 21 20.05 -19.79 20.18
CA VAL A 21 19.55 -21.18 20.24
C VAL A 21 18.38 -21.40 19.27
N LYS A 22 17.44 -20.44 19.13
CA LYS A 22 16.37 -20.55 18.12
C LYS A 22 16.89 -20.47 16.69
N ILE A 23 17.83 -19.56 16.41
CA ILE A 23 18.49 -19.46 15.09
C ILE A 23 19.34 -20.71 14.82
N GLY A 24 20.00 -21.24 15.85
CA GLY A 24 20.72 -22.51 15.81
C GLY A 24 19.80 -23.69 15.51
N ASN A 25 18.57 -23.71 16.02
CA ASN A 25 17.57 -24.74 15.71
C ASN A 25 16.96 -24.61 14.30
N ILE A 26 16.89 -23.40 13.74
CA ILE A 26 16.47 -23.18 12.34
C ILE A 26 17.57 -23.63 11.37
N LEU A 27 18.84 -23.48 11.76
CA LEU A 27 20.01 -23.90 10.98
C LEU A 27 20.44 -25.35 11.23
N ALA A 28 20.07 -25.94 12.37
CA ALA A 28 20.26 -27.35 12.65
C ALA A 28 19.23 -28.13 11.84
N THR A 29 19.72 -28.77 10.78
CA THR A 29 18.97 -29.59 9.83
C THR A 29 18.18 -30.71 10.52
N LYS A 30 17.00 -30.40 11.06
CA LYS A 30 15.88 -31.34 10.93
C LYS A 30 15.55 -31.36 9.44
N HIS A 31 15.82 -32.46 8.76
CA HIS A 31 15.36 -32.67 7.38
C HIS A 31 13.83 -32.78 7.38
N ILE A 32 13.13 -31.64 7.42
CA ILE A 32 11.67 -31.55 7.32
C ILE A 32 11.33 -31.19 5.89
N GLY A 33 10.84 -32.19 5.17
CA GLY A 33 10.49 -32.05 3.76
C GLY A 33 11.66 -31.67 2.86
N TYR A 34 11.33 -31.38 1.61
CA TYR A 34 12.21 -30.88 0.58
C TYR A 34 12.27 -29.36 0.62
N GLU A 35 13.48 -28.82 0.69
CA GLU A 35 13.74 -27.38 0.57
C GLU A 35 13.53 -26.87 -0.85
N ASP A 36 13.79 -27.71 -1.86
CA ASP A 36 13.46 -27.46 -3.26
C ASP A 36 12.54 -28.58 -3.76
N MET A 37 11.31 -28.21 -4.10
CA MET A 37 10.29 -29.16 -4.52
C MET A 37 10.61 -29.81 -5.87
N THR A 38 11.51 -29.27 -6.69
CA THR A 38 11.93 -29.96 -7.94
C THR A 38 12.70 -31.25 -7.70
N LEU A 39 13.14 -31.50 -6.45
CA LEU A 39 13.82 -32.72 -6.04
C LEU A 39 12.84 -33.80 -5.52
N MET A 40 11.55 -33.49 -5.43
CA MET A 40 10.54 -34.43 -4.96
C MET A 40 10.32 -35.55 -5.98
N GLU A 41 10.29 -36.79 -5.49
CA GLU A 41 9.98 -37.94 -6.33
C GLU A 41 8.50 -37.96 -6.75
N ASN A 42 7.61 -37.48 -5.87
CA ASN A 42 6.17 -37.43 -6.09
C ASN A 42 5.67 -35.98 -6.24
N MET A 43 5.61 -35.50 -7.48
CA MET A 43 5.15 -34.15 -7.83
C MET A 43 3.61 -34.05 -8.01
N THR A 44 2.83 -34.88 -7.33
CA THR A 44 1.37 -34.73 -7.28
C THR A 44 0.97 -33.55 -6.40
N LEU A 45 -0.25 -33.04 -6.58
CA LEU A 45 -0.83 -32.00 -5.74
C LEU A 45 -0.73 -32.36 -4.24
N ASP A 46 -1.11 -33.58 -3.88
CA ASP A 46 -1.06 -34.07 -2.50
C ASP A 46 0.38 -34.12 -1.95
N GLY A 47 1.34 -34.54 -2.78
CA GLY A 47 2.75 -34.57 -2.39
C GLY A 47 3.28 -33.17 -2.09
N VAL A 48 3.04 -32.22 -2.99
CA VAL A 48 3.44 -30.80 -2.83
C VAL A 48 2.80 -30.20 -1.59
N LEU A 49 1.49 -30.38 -1.41
CA LEU A 49 0.77 -29.87 -0.25
C LEU A 49 1.28 -30.49 1.07
N SER A 50 1.58 -31.79 1.09
CA SER A 50 2.17 -32.45 2.26
C SER A 50 3.53 -31.85 2.61
N ASN A 51 4.40 -31.66 1.62
CA ASN A 51 5.72 -31.08 1.83
C ASN A 51 5.64 -29.66 2.43
N LEU A 52 4.79 -28.82 1.83
CA LEU A 52 4.56 -27.45 2.29
C LEU A 52 3.98 -27.43 3.71
N LYS A 53 3.03 -28.32 4.02
CA LYS A 53 2.41 -28.44 5.33
C LYS A 53 3.42 -28.86 6.40
N ASP A 54 4.21 -29.90 6.14
CA ASP A 54 5.19 -30.42 7.11
C ASP A 54 6.24 -29.36 7.45
N ARG A 55 6.72 -28.63 6.44
CA ARG A 55 7.62 -27.48 6.62
C ARG A 55 6.97 -26.35 7.42
N PHE A 56 5.75 -25.96 7.06
CA PHE A 56 5.04 -24.89 7.73
C PHE A 56 4.76 -25.18 9.21
N LEU A 57 4.45 -26.42 9.57
CA LEU A 57 4.23 -26.84 10.95
C LEU A 57 5.47 -26.71 11.85
N GLU A 58 6.66 -26.63 11.26
CA GLU A 58 7.94 -26.42 11.95
C GLU A 58 8.49 -25.00 11.73
N ASP A 59 7.62 -24.05 11.39
CA ASP A 59 7.93 -22.63 11.15
C ASP A 59 8.86 -22.37 9.95
N LEU A 60 8.99 -23.34 9.04
CA LEU A 60 9.71 -23.20 7.77
C LEU A 60 8.75 -22.71 6.69
N MET A 61 8.47 -21.40 6.69
CA MET A 61 7.49 -20.78 5.79
C MET A 61 7.90 -20.69 4.31
N TYR A 62 9.19 -20.88 4.02
CA TYR A 62 9.79 -20.70 2.70
C TYR A 62 10.17 -22.04 2.09
N THR A 63 9.87 -22.24 0.82
CA THR A 63 10.24 -23.44 0.06
C THR A 63 10.54 -23.06 -1.39
N TYR A 64 11.61 -23.58 -1.98
CA TYR A 64 11.92 -23.35 -3.38
C TYR A 64 11.10 -24.27 -4.30
N THR A 65 10.88 -23.77 -5.51
CA THR A 65 10.63 -24.57 -6.70
C THR A 65 11.53 -24.01 -7.80
N SER A 66 12.75 -24.57 -7.89
CA SER A 66 13.85 -24.02 -8.69
C SER A 66 14.16 -22.55 -8.32
N SER A 67 13.99 -21.61 -9.25
CA SER A 67 14.23 -20.18 -9.05
C SER A 67 13.08 -19.43 -8.36
N ILE A 68 11.93 -20.08 -8.18
CA ILE A 68 10.75 -19.49 -7.55
C ILE A 68 10.76 -19.80 -6.06
N LEU A 69 10.39 -18.83 -5.23
CA LEU A 69 10.21 -19.00 -3.79
C LEU A 69 8.73 -19.01 -3.44
N VAL A 70 8.27 -20.14 -2.91
CA VAL A 70 6.95 -20.25 -2.28
C VAL A 70 7.06 -19.77 -0.83
N ALA A 71 6.21 -18.81 -0.45
CA ALA A 71 6.13 -18.26 0.89
C ALA A 71 4.71 -18.43 1.45
N ILE A 72 4.56 -19.12 2.57
CA ILE A 72 3.28 -19.30 3.25
C ILE A 72 3.21 -18.35 4.44
N ASN A 73 2.25 -17.41 4.42
CA ASN A 73 2.13 -16.40 5.47
C ASN A 73 1.98 -17.06 6.86
N PRO A 74 2.93 -16.85 7.80
CA PRO A 74 2.89 -17.51 9.10
C PRO A 74 1.93 -16.86 10.09
N TYR A 75 1.38 -15.67 9.79
CA TYR A 75 0.56 -14.85 10.71
C TYR A 75 1.23 -14.59 12.08
N LYS A 76 2.56 -14.67 12.14
CA LYS A 76 3.39 -14.39 13.31
C LYS A 76 4.76 -13.91 12.88
N ARG A 77 5.46 -13.23 13.79
CA ARG A 77 6.84 -12.80 13.57
C ARG A 77 7.80 -13.97 13.76
N LEU A 78 8.66 -14.20 12.77
CA LEU A 78 9.75 -15.17 12.83
C LEU A 78 11.10 -14.44 12.95
N PRO A 79 12.05 -14.89 13.79
CA PRO A 79 13.33 -14.22 14.01
C PRO A 79 14.37 -14.53 12.90
N ILE A 80 13.94 -14.51 11.64
CA ILE A 80 14.75 -14.91 10.46
C ILE A 80 15.18 -13.73 9.57
N TYR A 81 14.85 -12.50 9.99
CA TYR A 81 15.09 -11.28 9.20
C TYR A 81 16.13 -10.34 9.83
N THR A 82 17.00 -10.87 10.70
CA THR A 82 18.01 -10.08 11.41
C THR A 82 19.25 -9.83 10.55
N ASP A 83 20.11 -8.89 10.96
CA ASP A 83 21.40 -8.62 10.30
C ASP A 83 22.29 -9.86 10.18
N LYS A 84 22.14 -10.83 11.09
CA LYS A 84 22.81 -12.13 11.01
C LYS A 84 22.42 -12.86 9.73
N PHE A 85 21.13 -12.89 9.38
CA PHE A 85 20.64 -13.51 8.15
C PHE A 85 21.07 -12.72 6.91
N VAL A 86 21.09 -11.39 6.97
CA VAL A 86 21.63 -10.57 5.87
C VAL A 86 23.08 -10.97 5.57
N LYS A 87 23.94 -11.03 6.60
CA LYS A 87 25.35 -11.44 6.45
C LYS A 87 25.49 -12.87 5.95
N MET A 88 24.61 -13.76 6.37
CA MET A 88 24.62 -15.18 6.00
C MET A 88 24.30 -15.38 4.51
N TYR A 89 23.30 -14.67 3.97
CA TYR A 89 22.89 -14.81 2.57
C TYR A 89 23.73 -13.96 1.60
N LYS A 90 24.40 -12.89 2.08
CA LYS A 90 25.23 -12.03 1.24
C LYS A 90 26.34 -12.83 0.51
N GLY A 91 26.37 -12.72 -0.81
CA GLY A 91 27.35 -13.37 -1.68
C GLY A 91 27.12 -14.86 -1.91
N VAL A 92 26.03 -15.44 -1.40
CA VAL A 92 25.78 -16.88 -1.48
C VAL A 92 24.87 -17.24 -2.64
N ARG A 93 25.26 -18.23 -3.44
CA ARG A 93 24.47 -18.72 -4.57
C ARG A 93 23.16 -19.37 -4.09
N LEU A 94 22.10 -19.20 -4.88
CA LEU A 94 20.80 -19.84 -4.64
C LEU A 94 20.96 -21.36 -4.48
N GLY A 95 20.21 -21.93 -3.52
CA GLY A 95 20.25 -23.37 -3.22
C GLY A 95 21.43 -23.85 -2.37
N LYS A 96 22.39 -22.97 -2.00
CA LYS A 96 23.47 -23.33 -1.04
C LYS A 96 23.06 -23.18 0.42
N LEU A 97 22.06 -22.35 0.69
CA LEU A 97 21.47 -22.14 2.01
C LEU A 97 19.97 -22.47 1.95
N PRO A 98 19.32 -22.68 3.11
CA PRO A 98 17.89 -22.94 3.17
C PRO A 98 17.05 -21.87 2.46
N PRO A 99 15.82 -22.21 2.03
CA PRO A 99 14.95 -21.28 1.33
C PRO A 99 14.66 -20.02 2.12
N HIS A 100 14.89 -18.86 1.49
CA HIS A 100 14.67 -17.57 2.13
C HIS A 100 14.51 -16.44 1.12
N ILE A 101 13.74 -15.41 1.47
CA ILE A 101 13.52 -14.24 0.63
C ILE A 101 14.81 -13.46 0.33
N PHE A 102 15.73 -13.42 1.30
CA PHE A 102 17.07 -12.82 1.13
C PHE A 102 17.91 -13.53 0.06
N ALA A 103 17.73 -14.82 -0.16
CA ALA A 103 18.42 -15.53 -1.23
C ALA A 103 17.92 -15.09 -2.62
N ILE A 104 16.63 -14.76 -2.75
CA ILE A 104 16.05 -14.24 -4.00
C ILE A 104 16.57 -12.82 -4.26
N ALA A 105 16.57 -11.96 -3.24
CA ALA A 105 17.13 -10.61 -3.33
C ALA A 105 18.65 -10.64 -3.66
N GLU A 106 19.40 -11.54 -3.03
CA GLU A 106 20.82 -11.79 -3.32
C GLU A 106 21.03 -12.23 -4.77
N THR A 107 20.22 -13.18 -5.24
CA THR A 107 20.28 -13.69 -6.61
C THR A 107 20.01 -12.56 -7.60
N ALA A 108 18.95 -11.77 -7.40
CA ALA A 108 18.64 -10.62 -8.23
C ALA A 108 19.81 -9.62 -8.28
N PHE A 109 20.40 -9.25 -7.14
CA PHE A 109 21.55 -8.34 -7.14
C PHE A 109 22.77 -8.94 -7.84
N THR A 110 23.13 -10.20 -7.56
CA THR A 110 24.31 -10.81 -8.21
C THR A 110 24.11 -10.96 -9.73
N SER A 111 22.91 -11.30 -10.20
CA SER A 111 22.57 -11.34 -11.62
C SER A 111 22.64 -9.96 -12.26
N MET A 112 22.18 -8.91 -11.56
CA MET A 112 22.31 -7.52 -12.04
C MET A 112 23.78 -7.16 -12.26
N VAL A 113 24.64 -7.45 -11.29
CA VAL A 113 26.09 -7.17 -11.36
C VAL A 113 26.76 -8.00 -12.46
N GLN A 114 26.54 -9.31 -12.48
CA GLN A 114 27.25 -10.23 -13.38
C GLN A 114 26.85 -10.07 -14.85
N HIS A 115 25.59 -9.71 -15.11
CA HIS A 115 25.05 -9.62 -16.46
C HIS A 115 24.88 -8.19 -16.96
N GLU A 116 25.17 -7.18 -16.11
CA GLU A 116 25.01 -5.75 -16.43
C GLU A 116 23.61 -5.44 -17.00
N ARG A 117 22.58 -6.10 -16.47
CA ARG A 117 21.17 -5.91 -16.86
C ARG A 117 20.29 -5.60 -15.65
N ASN A 118 19.28 -4.77 -15.85
CA ASN A 118 18.24 -4.55 -14.86
C ASN A 118 17.56 -5.87 -14.51
N GLN A 119 17.12 -5.99 -13.25
CA GLN A 119 16.46 -7.19 -12.76
C GLN A 119 15.09 -6.83 -12.20
N SER A 120 14.25 -7.85 -12.05
CA SER A 120 12.99 -7.70 -11.34
C SER A 120 12.72 -8.89 -10.43
N VAL A 121 12.03 -8.61 -9.33
CA VAL A 121 11.44 -9.61 -8.43
C VAL A 121 9.94 -9.38 -8.43
N LEU A 122 9.20 -10.34 -8.98
CA LEU A 122 7.74 -10.34 -8.97
C LEU A 122 7.26 -11.02 -7.69
N VAL A 123 6.45 -10.31 -6.90
CA VAL A 123 5.82 -10.84 -5.70
C VAL A 123 4.33 -10.99 -5.96
N SER A 124 3.88 -12.23 -6.19
CA SER A 124 2.49 -12.56 -6.49
C SER A 124 1.84 -13.41 -5.39
N GLY A 125 0.51 -13.45 -5.38
CA GLY A 125 -0.27 -14.21 -4.42
C GLY A 125 -1.61 -13.53 -4.12
N GLU A 126 -2.53 -14.27 -3.51
CA GLU A 126 -3.86 -13.75 -3.14
C GLU A 126 -3.77 -12.58 -2.13
N SER A 127 -4.87 -11.85 -1.94
CA SER A 127 -4.94 -10.82 -0.90
C SER A 127 -4.66 -11.43 0.48
N GLY A 128 -3.81 -10.77 1.28
CA GLY A 128 -3.36 -11.28 2.59
C GLY A 128 -2.20 -12.29 2.55
N ALA A 129 -1.70 -12.68 1.38
CA ALA A 129 -0.62 -13.69 1.27
C ALA A 129 0.76 -13.22 1.78
N GLY A 130 0.95 -11.95 2.12
CA GLY A 130 2.22 -11.40 2.61
C GLY A 130 3.12 -10.75 1.54
N LYS A 131 2.52 -10.30 0.42
CA LYS A 131 3.25 -9.64 -0.68
C LYS A 131 3.98 -8.37 -0.23
N THR A 132 3.24 -7.45 0.41
CA THR A 132 3.77 -6.19 0.96
C THR A 132 4.95 -6.43 1.91
N GLU A 133 4.83 -7.41 2.82
CA GLU A 133 5.89 -7.76 3.77
C GLU A 133 7.12 -8.35 3.07
N SER A 134 6.92 -9.20 2.06
CA SER A 134 8.01 -9.74 1.25
C SER A 134 8.75 -8.63 0.49
N THR A 135 8.03 -7.65 -0.06
CA THR A 135 8.61 -6.47 -0.69
C THR A 135 9.46 -5.67 0.29
N LYS A 136 8.97 -5.39 1.51
CA LYS A 136 9.74 -4.71 2.56
C LYS A 136 11.05 -5.44 2.88
N LEU A 137 11.00 -6.77 2.99
CA LEU A 137 12.16 -7.61 3.31
C LEU A 137 13.20 -7.64 2.17
N ILE A 138 12.77 -7.67 0.91
CA ILE A 138 13.68 -7.56 -0.24
C ILE A 138 14.43 -6.22 -0.20
N LEU A 139 13.71 -5.12 0.03
CA LEU A 139 14.28 -3.77 0.10
C LEU A 139 15.26 -3.63 1.27
N GLN A 140 14.89 -4.12 2.44
CA GLN A 140 15.75 -4.15 3.62
C GLN A 140 17.06 -4.91 3.35
N PHE A 141 16.97 -6.07 2.69
CA PHE A 141 18.15 -6.86 2.35
C PHE A 141 19.07 -6.12 1.37
N LEU A 142 18.52 -5.59 0.27
CA LEU A 142 19.30 -4.88 -0.74
C LEU A 142 20.03 -3.68 -0.13
N SER A 143 19.37 -2.93 0.75
CA SER A 143 20.00 -1.85 1.51
C SER A 143 21.17 -2.35 2.36
N ALA A 144 20.89 -3.26 3.29
CA ALA A 144 21.89 -3.74 4.24
C ALA A 144 23.07 -4.45 3.54
N ARG A 145 22.83 -5.07 2.38
CA ARG A 145 23.85 -5.72 1.56
C ARG A 145 24.93 -4.75 1.08
N THR A 146 24.54 -3.57 0.59
CA THR A 146 25.49 -2.58 0.02
C THR A 146 26.37 -1.94 1.09
N GLY A 147 25.98 -2.02 2.37
CA GLY A 147 26.79 -1.57 3.51
C GLY A 147 26.96 -0.05 3.60
N ARG A 148 26.26 0.71 2.75
CA ARG A 148 26.24 2.17 2.73
C ARG A 148 24.81 2.62 2.95
N SER A 149 24.55 3.34 4.05
CA SER A 149 23.22 3.90 4.29
C SER A 149 23.14 5.21 3.52
N SER A 150 22.52 5.17 2.34
CA SER A 150 22.14 6.38 1.59
C SER A 150 20.92 7.07 2.19
N GLY A 151 20.23 6.42 3.15
CA GLY A 151 18.98 6.90 3.72
C GLY A 151 17.79 6.64 2.80
N ILE A 152 18.02 6.41 1.49
CA ILE A 152 17.01 6.07 0.49
C ILE A 152 16.21 4.84 0.91
N ASP A 153 16.86 3.83 1.47
CA ASP A 153 16.19 2.63 1.97
C ASP A 153 15.18 2.94 3.09
N LYS A 154 15.55 3.83 4.00
CA LYS A 154 14.65 4.31 5.06
C LYS A 154 13.53 5.15 4.49
N MET A 155 13.81 5.99 3.50
CA MET A 155 12.81 6.79 2.79
C MET A 155 11.80 5.89 2.08
N VAL A 156 12.24 4.88 1.32
CA VAL A 156 11.33 3.94 0.65
C VAL A 156 10.47 3.17 1.65
N LEU A 157 11.01 2.79 2.81
CA LEU A 157 10.22 2.17 3.88
C LEU A 157 9.27 3.17 4.55
N ALA A 158 9.69 4.43 4.72
CA ALA A 158 8.87 5.50 5.26
C ALA A 158 7.73 5.91 4.33
N SER A 159 7.79 5.57 3.04
CA SER A 159 6.69 5.86 2.10
C SER A 159 5.52 4.89 2.29
N VAL A 160 5.72 3.79 3.01
CA VAL A 160 4.71 2.74 3.17
C VAL A 160 3.47 3.26 3.89
N PRO A 161 3.54 3.88 5.10
CA PRO A 161 2.35 4.38 5.78
C PRO A 161 1.54 5.35 4.93
N VAL A 162 2.22 6.21 4.16
CA VAL A 162 1.60 7.16 3.22
C VAL A 162 0.75 6.43 2.18
N LEU A 163 1.33 5.41 1.55
CA LEU A 163 0.68 4.65 0.49
C LEU A 163 -0.39 3.69 1.03
N GLU A 164 -0.21 3.11 2.22
CA GLU A 164 -1.20 2.25 2.85
C GLU A 164 -2.42 3.08 3.27
N ALA A 165 -2.25 4.26 3.86
CA ALA A 165 -3.35 5.16 4.21
C ALA A 165 -4.18 5.55 2.96
N MET A 166 -3.51 5.92 1.87
CA MET A 166 -4.13 6.47 0.66
C MET A 166 -4.55 5.40 -0.38
N GLY A 167 -3.99 4.20 -0.30
CA GLY A 167 -4.13 3.18 -1.35
C GLY A 167 -4.67 1.85 -0.86
N ASN A 168 -4.78 1.65 0.46
CA ASN A 168 -5.29 0.41 1.03
C ASN A 168 -6.67 0.60 1.66
N ALA A 169 -7.39 -0.51 1.73
CA ALA A 169 -8.71 -0.57 2.34
C ALA A 169 -8.97 -1.97 2.94
N LYS A 170 -9.93 -2.01 3.87
CA LYS A 170 -10.48 -3.28 4.35
C LYS A 170 -11.38 -3.90 3.30
N THR A 171 -11.14 -5.18 3.04
CA THR A 171 -11.95 -6.05 2.18
C THR A 171 -12.46 -7.26 2.99
N GLY A 172 -13.33 -8.08 2.41
CA GLY A 172 -13.78 -9.31 3.08
C GLY A 172 -12.69 -10.34 3.41
N ARG A 173 -11.47 -10.20 2.84
CA ARG A 173 -10.36 -11.17 3.02
C ARG A 173 -9.17 -10.61 3.79
N ASN A 174 -8.98 -9.29 3.76
CA ASN A 174 -7.80 -8.62 4.29
C ASN A 174 -8.18 -7.21 4.77
N ASP A 175 -7.83 -6.90 6.01
CA ASP A 175 -8.11 -5.60 6.64
C ASP A 175 -7.24 -4.46 6.09
N ASN A 176 -6.07 -4.76 5.52
CA ASN A 176 -5.15 -3.80 4.91
C ASN A 176 -4.79 -4.23 3.47
N SER A 177 -5.80 -4.31 2.60
CA SER A 177 -5.63 -4.77 1.22
C SER A 177 -5.20 -3.62 0.31
N SER A 178 -4.06 -3.78 -0.36
CA SER A 178 -3.64 -2.87 -1.43
C SER A 178 -4.70 -2.83 -2.53
N ARG A 179 -5.17 -1.62 -2.88
CA ARG A 179 -6.13 -1.38 -3.97
C ARG A 179 -5.48 -0.67 -5.16
N PHE A 180 -4.17 -0.85 -5.31
CA PHE A 180 -3.33 -0.44 -6.42
C PHE A 180 -2.15 -1.40 -6.49
N GLY A 181 -1.57 -1.59 -7.68
CA GLY A 181 -0.29 -2.27 -7.86
C GLY A 181 0.87 -1.27 -7.75
N LYS A 182 2.03 -1.71 -7.28
CA LYS A 182 3.22 -0.87 -7.18
C LYS A 182 4.46 -1.56 -7.72
N LEU A 183 5.26 -0.81 -8.47
CA LEU A 183 6.60 -1.21 -8.91
C LEU A 183 7.60 -0.26 -8.27
N ILE A 184 8.46 -0.78 -7.39
CA ILE A 184 9.53 -0.03 -6.75
C ILE A 184 10.84 -0.37 -7.47
N LYS A 185 11.47 0.60 -8.10
CA LYS A 185 12.77 0.44 -8.77
C LYS A 185 13.85 1.01 -7.87
N ILE A 186 14.70 0.13 -7.33
CA ILE A 186 15.89 0.54 -6.57
C ILE A 186 17.03 0.77 -7.54
N GLN A 187 17.60 1.97 -7.52
CA GLN A 187 18.59 2.46 -8.48
C GLN A 187 20.00 2.34 -7.90
N PHE A 188 20.93 1.84 -8.71
CA PHE A 188 22.31 1.56 -8.35
C PHE A 188 23.30 2.33 -9.22
N ASP A 189 24.39 2.82 -8.64
CA ASP A 189 25.51 3.45 -9.37
C ASP A 189 26.48 2.41 -9.98
N GLU A 190 27.61 2.91 -10.52
CA GLU A 190 28.68 2.09 -11.10
C GLU A 190 29.35 1.13 -10.12
N ASP A 191 29.38 1.51 -8.84
CA ASP A 191 29.94 0.70 -7.74
C ASP A 191 28.86 -0.18 -7.07
N TYR A 192 27.65 -0.19 -7.62
CA TYR A 192 26.48 -0.92 -7.13
C TYR A 192 26.00 -0.53 -5.72
N TYR A 193 26.21 0.73 -5.33
CA TYR A 193 25.55 1.32 -4.17
C TYR A 193 24.17 1.85 -4.54
N ILE A 194 23.23 1.79 -3.58
CA ILE A 194 21.90 2.39 -3.76
C ILE A 194 22.03 3.91 -3.78
N VAL A 195 21.70 4.50 -4.91
CA VAL A 195 21.71 5.96 -5.10
C VAL A 195 20.33 6.58 -5.15
N GLY A 196 19.30 5.78 -5.45
CA GLY A 196 17.93 6.28 -5.52
C GLY A 196 16.88 5.19 -5.61
N SER A 197 15.63 5.62 -5.67
CA SER A 197 14.47 4.77 -5.88
C SER A 197 13.38 5.53 -6.61
N THR A 198 12.63 4.84 -7.46
CA THR A 198 11.37 5.34 -8.02
C THR A 198 10.24 4.35 -7.81
N MET A 199 9.03 4.87 -7.70
CA MET A 199 7.80 4.11 -7.59
C MET A 199 6.86 4.45 -8.72
N GLU A 200 6.33 3.42 -9.35
CA GLU A 200 5.20 3.52 -10.27
C GLU A 200 4.00 2.81 -9.65
N HIS A 201 2.83 3.41 -9.74
CA HIS A 201 1.58 2.80 -9.30
C HIS A 201 0.70 2.45 -10.51
N TYR A 202 -0.12 1.42 -10.36
CA TYR A 202 -1.01 0.94 -11.40
C TYR A 202 -2.40 0.65 -10.84
N LEU A 203 -3.43 1.00 -11.62
CA LEU A 203 -4.83 0.60 -11.38
C LEU A 203 -5.31 0.87 -9.94
N LEU A 204 -5.19 2.12 -9.47
CA LEU A 204 -5.88 2.54 -8.26
C LEU A 204 -7.40 2.28 -8.43
N GLU A 205 -8.02 1.56 -7.50
CA GLU A 205 -9.44 1.19 -7.54
C GLU A 205 -10.35 2.39 -7.21
N LYS A 206 -10.43 3.36 -8.13
CA LYS A 206 -11.17 4.62 -7.93
C LYS A 206 -12.65 4.39 -7.59
N SER A 207 -13.26 3.31 -8.09
CA SER A 207 -14.66 2.99 -7.80
C SER A 207 -14.93 2.69 -6.33
N ARG A 208 -13.90 2.28 -5.55
CA ARG A 208 -14.01 2.11 -4.11
C ARG A 208 -14.42 3.40 -3.38
N LEU A 209 -14.13 4.57 -3.94
CA LEU A 209 -14.52 5.83 -3.32
C LEU A 209 -16.04 5.97 -3.18
N ILE A 210 -16.77 5.49 -4.18
CA ILE A 210 -18.22 5.73 -4.29
C ILE A 210 -19.06 4.51 -3.93
N PHE A 211 -18.42 3.33 -3.84
CA PHE A 211 -19.08 2.08 -3.53
C PHE A 211 -18.15 1.12 -2.78
N GLN A 212 -18.66 0.49 -1.73
CA GLN A 212 -17.97 -0.59 -1.02
C GLN A 212 -18.98 -1.73 -0.77
N ALA A 213 -18.51 -2.97 -0.87
CA ALA A 213 -19.35 -4.12 -0.54
C ALA A 213 -19.65 -4.17 0.98
N PRO A 214 -20.73 -4.84 1.41
CA PRO A 214 -21.04 -5.01 2.82
C PRO A 214 -19.86 -5.59 3.61
N GLY A 215 -19.52 -4.97 4.74
CA GLY A 215 -18.39 -5.38 5.58
C GLY A 215 -17.02 -4.84 5.15
N GLU A 216 -16.91 -4.18 3.99
CA GLU A 216 -15.68 -3.53 3.53
C GLU A 216 -15.58 -2.07 3.97
N ARG A 217 -14.42 -1.45 3.77
CA ARG A 217 -14.23 -0.01 3.96
C ARG A 217 -13.84 0.69 2.67
N ASN A 218 -13.94 2.00 2.69
CA ASN A 218 -13.24 2.88 1.77
C ASN A 218 -11.73 2.93 2.14
N PHE A 219 -10.96 3.78 1.47
CA PHE A 219 -9.54 3.98 1.79
C PHE A 219 -9.34 4.41 3.25
N HIS A 220 -8.27 3.93 3.87
CA HIS A 220 -8.01 4.14 5.30
C HIS A 220 -7.96 5.62 5.68
N ILE A 221 -7.38 6.46 4.83
CA ILE A 221 -7.24 7.89 5.07
C ILE A 221 -8.56 8.58 5.45
N PHE A 222 -9.70 8.19 4.88
CA PHE A 222 -10.97 8.83 5.23
C PHE A 222 -11.39 8.59 6.67
N TYR A 223 -11.13 7.39 7.20
CA TYR A 223 -11.42 7.04 8.59
C TYR A 223 -10.38 7.64 9.55
N GLN A 224 -9.12 7.72 9.11
CA GLN A 224 -8.06 8.44 9.80
C GLN A 224 -8.43 9.93 9.97
N LEU A 225 -8.97 10.58 8.93
CA LEU A 225 -9.43 11.97 9.01
C LEU A 225 -10.67 12.13 9.89
N THR A 226 -11.74 11.34 9.66
CA THR A 226 -13.00 11.55 10.36
C THR A 226 -12.96 11.12 11.83
N ASN A 227 -12.21 10.07 12.16
CA ASN A 227 -12.18 9.49 13.50
C ASN A 227 -10.83 9.69 14.22
N GLY A 228 -9.76 10.07 13.51
CA GLY A 228 -8.44 10.31 14.09
C GLY A 228 -8.10 11.78 14.37
N MET A 229 -8.76 12.73 13.70
CA MET A 229 -8.57 14.17 13.94
C MET A 229 -9.23 14.64 15.24
N THR A 230 -8.64 15.67 15.86
CA THR A 230 -9.25 16.41 16.96
C THR A 230 -10.47 17.22 16.51
N ALA A 231 -11.31 17.66 17.44
CA ALA A 231 -12.49 18.48 17.12
C ALA A 231 -12.11 19.81 16.44
N GLU A 232 -10.98 20.41 16.82
CA GLU A 232 -10.46 21.66 16.25
C GLU A 232 -10.01 21.45 14.79
N GLU A 233 -9.29 20.36 14.52
CA GLU A 233 -8.90 19.98 13.16
C GLU A 233 -10.11 19.65 12.30
N LYS A 234 -11.08 18.88 12.82
CA LYS A 234 -12.32 18.59 12.09
C LYS A 234 -13.06 19.88 11.73
N ALA A 235 -13.16 20.84 12.65
CA ALA A 235 -13.79 22.12 12.39
C ALA A 235 -13.12 22.88 11.23
N LYS A 236 -11.79 22.84 11.13
CA LYS A 236 -11.02 23.46 10.02
C LYS A 236 -11.37 22.89 8.64
N TYR A 237 -11.75 21.62 8.57
CA TYR A 237 -12.08 20.92 7.32
C TYR A 237 -13.58 20.67 7.14
N HIS A 238 -14.41 21.30 8.00
CA HIS A 238 -15.86 21.09 8.07
C HIS A 238 -16.23 19.60 8.26
N LEU A 239 -15.34 18.83 8.89
CA LEU A 239 -15.48 17.40 9.07
C LEU A 239 -16.38 17.03 10.26
N LYS A 240 -17.03 15.88 10.15
CA LYS A 240 -17.81 15.20 11.20
C LYS A 240 -17.33 13.75 11.33
N GLU A 241 -17.99 12.96 12.17
CA GLU A 241 -17.72 11.52 12.28
C GLU A 241 -18.07 10.75 10.99
N ALA A 242 -17.49 9.55 10.84
CA ALA A 242 -17.62 8.75 9.62
C ALA A 242 -19.06 8.45 9.19
N GLU A 243 -19.99 8.32 10.15
CA GLU A 243 -21.41 8.01 9.90
C GLU A 243 -22.11 9.05 9.05
N HIS A 244 -21.58 10.28 9.00
CA HIS A 244 -22.22 11.41 8.34
C HIS A 244 -21.85 11.54 6.86
N TYR A 245 -21.04 10.63 6.32
CA TYR A 245 -20.55 10.69 4.95
C TYR A 245 -20.98 9.49 4.11
N ASN A 246 -21.73 9.77 3.05
CA ASN A 246 -22.29 8.77 2.13
C ASN A 246 -21.25 7.85 1.49
N TYR A 247 -20.01 8.31 1.33
CA TYR A 247 -18.92 7.53 0.76
C TYR A 247 -18.28 6.53 1.72
N ILE A 248 -18.53 6.63 3.02
CA ILE A 248 -17.88 5.76 4.02
C ILE A 248 -18.85 5.14 5.02
N ASN A 249 -20.16 5.43 4.93
CA ASN A 249 -21.18 4.90 5.84
C ASN A 249 -22.06 3.77 5.30
N LYS A 250 -21.94 3.39 4.02
CA LYS A 250 -22.87 2.47 3.35
C LYS A 250 -22.57 0.99 3.52
N SER A 251 -21.32 0.63 3.85
CA SER A 251 -20.90 -0.78 3.94
C SER A 251 -21.30 -1.46 5.25
N GLY A 252 -21.72 -0.69 6.26
CA GLY A 252 -21.94 -1.18 7.62
C GLY A 252 -20.64 -1.50 8.39
N CYS A 253 -19.47 -1.10 7.88
CA CYS A 253 -18.19 -1.30 8.53
C CYS A 253 -17.34 -0.01 8.49
N MET A 254 -17.11 0.60 9.65
CA MET A 254 -16.30 1.82 9.77
C MET A 254 -15.00 1.59 10.55
N THR A 255 -14.89 0.49 11.30
CA THR A 255 -13.73 0.18 12.14
C THR A 255 -12.98 -1.05 11.65
N VAL A 256 -11.69 -1.11 11.97
CA VAL A 256 -10.82 -2.28 11.79
C VAL A 256 -10.33 -2.74 13.16
N THR A 257 -10.32 -4.04 13.40
CA THR A 257 -9.83 -4.58 14.67
C THR A 257 -8.34 -4.28 14.83
N ASN A 258 -7.93 -3.79 16.00
CA ASN A 258 -6.54 -3.41 16.32
C ASN A 258 -5.95 -2.25 15.50
N MET A 259 -6.79 -1.43 14.86
CA MET A 259 -6.36 -0.21 14.18
C MET A 259 -6.91 1.00 14.95
N ASN A 260 -6.02 1.89 15.37
CA ASN A 260 -6.40 3.15 16.01
C ASN A 260 -6.21 4.29 15.00
N GLU A 261 -7.30 4.87 14.53
CA GLU A 261 -7.28 5.88 13.46
C GLU A 261 -6.47 7.13 13.82
N ALA A 262 -6.35 7.50 15.10
CA ALA A 262 -5.54 8.64 15.54
C ALA A 262 -4.04 8.31 15.51
N ASP A 263 -3.65 7.11 15.93
CA ASP A 263 -2.26 6.65 15.87
C ASP A 263 -1.82 6.48 14.41
N GLU A 264 -2.69 5.92 13.56
CA GLU A 264 -2.46 5.77 12.12
C GLU A 264 -2.36 7.12 11.40
N LEU A 265 -3.23 8.09 11.73
CA LEU A 265 -3.14 9.46 11.20
C LEU A 265 -1.82 10.13 11.60
N LYS A 266 -1.37 9.89 12.83
CA LYS A 266 -0.09 10.41 13.29
C LYS A 266 1.07 9.78 12.53
N GLU A 267 1.09 8.46 12.34
CA GLU A 267 2.12 7.78 11.56
C GLU A 267 2.14 8.26 10.11
N PHE A 268 0.96 8.50 9.52
CA PHE A 268 0.82 9.10 8.20
C PHE A 268 1.46 10.50 8.11
N ARG A 269 1.20 11.39 9.08
CA ARG A 269 1.81 12.73 9.15
C ARG A 269 3.32 12.68 9.37
N ASP A 270 3.77 11.85 10.31
CA ASP A 270 5.19 11.66 10.61
C ASP A 270 5.93 11.17 9.36
N ALA A 271 5.28 10.31 8.55
CA ALA A 271 5.81 9.86 7.27
C ALA A 271 5.82 10.96 6.21
N LEU A 272 4.75 11.74 6.04
CA LEU A 272 4.71 12.88 5.09
C LEU A 272 5.81 13.90 5.37
N ALA A 273 6.08 14.17 6.64
CA ALA A 273 7.15 15.07 7.06
C ALA A 273 8.54 14.61 6.59
N LEU A 274 8.75 13.31 6.33
CA LEU A 274 10.01 12.82 5.78
C LEU A 274 10.16 13.12 4.28
N PHE A 275 9.05 13.41 3.59
CA PHE A 275 9.01 13.72 2.15
C PHE A 275 8.78 15.22 1.88
N ASP A 276 9.17 16.09 2.82
CA ASP A 276 9.03 17.55 2.74
C ASP A 276 7.57 18.02 2.53
N ILE A 277 6.58 17.19 2.86
CA ILE A 277 5.16 17.55 2.86
C ILE A 277 4.81 18.00 4.28
N HIS A 278 4.93 19.30 4.52
CA HIS A 278 4.66 19.94 5.81
C HIS A 278 3.54 20.99 5.70
N ASP A 279 2.94 21.31 6.86
CA ASP A 279 2.03 22.43 7.13
C ASP A 279 1.07 22.80 5.98
N GLU A 280 1.52 23.62 5.03
CA GLU A 280 0.70 24.11 3.91
C GLU A 280 0.34 23.01 2.90
N LEU A 281 1.30 22.16 2.52
CA LEU A 281 1.02 21.07 1.57
C LEU A 281 0.14 19.99 2.21
N GLU A 282 0.40 19.66 3.48
CA GLU A 282 -0.47 18.77 4.26
C GLU A 282 -1.88 19.35 4.33
N ASN A 283 -2.00 20.64 4.64
CA ASN A 283 -3.28 21.33 4.71
C ASN A 283 -4.04 21.27 3.38
N GLN A 284 -3.38 21.54 2.26
CA GLN A 284 -4.00 21.46 0.93
C GLN A 284 -4.48 20.04 0.59
N MET A 285 -3.66 19.03 0.90
CA MET A 285 -4.04 17.63 0.70
C MET A 285 -5.26 17.24 1.56
N PHE A 286 -5.31 17.63 2.83
CA PHE A 286 -6.47 17.39 3.69
C PHE A 286 -7.72 18.14 3.24
N ARG A 287 -7.59 19.37 2.71
CA ARG A 287 -8.72 20.09 2.09
C ARG A 287 -9.31 19.30 0.92
N VAL A 288 -8.47 18.76 0.04
CA VAL A 288 -8.94 17.95 -1.10
C VAL A 288 -9.63 16.68 -0.60
N LEU A 289 -9.05 15.95 0.35
CA LEU A 289 -9.65 14.74 0.92
C LEU A 289 -10.99 15.01 1.61
N ALA A 290 -11.08 16.07 2.41
CA ALA A 290 -12.32 16.49 3.04
C ALA A 290 -13.37 16.91 1.98
N SER A 291 -12.97 17.62 0.93
CA SER A 291 -13.90 17.98 -0.16
C SER A 291 -14.45 16.74 -0.86
N VAL A 292 -13.67 15.66 -1.01
CA VAL A 292 -14.15 14.40 -1.60
C VAL A 292 -15.28 13.81 -0.76
N LEU A 293 -15.16 13.84 0.57
CA LEU A 293 -16.23 13.40 1.47
C LEU A 293 -17.48 14.27 1.34
N HIS A 294 -17.32 15.59 1.30
CA HIS A 294 -18.44 16.52 1.13
C HIS A 294 -19.13 16.37 -0.24
N ILE A 295 -18.39 16.16 -1.33
CA ILE A 295 -18.94 15.88 -2.66
C ILE A 295 -19.84 14.63 -2.65
N GLY A 296 -19.50 13.62 -1.83
CA GLY A 296 -20.33 12.44 -1.63
C GLY A 296 -21.68 12.72 -0.96
N ASN A 297 -21.78 13.80 -0.20
CA ASN A 297 -23.00 14.24 0.48
C ASN A 297 -23.87 15.20 -0.33
N ILE A 298 -23.40 15.67 -1.48
CA ILE A 298 -24.23 16.48 -2.39
C ILE A 298 -25.30 15.58 -3.01
N THR A 299 -26.52 15.62 -2.49
CA THR A 299 -27.67 14.91 -3.04
C THR A 299 -28.51 15.81 -3.94
N PHE A 300 -29.01 15.22 -5.02
CA PHE A 300 -29.77 15.92 -6.06
C PHE A 300 -31.19 15.37 -6.15
N LYS A 301 -32.15 16.25 -6.40
CA LYS A 301 -33.53 15.90 -6.77
C LYS A 301 -33.84 16.44 -8.17
N ASP A 302 -34.69 15.74 -8.90
CA ASP A 302 -35.14 16.21 -10.21
C ASP A 302 -36.05 17.44 -10.04
N ASP A 303 -35.81 18.45 -10.87
CA ASP A 303 -36.59 19.69 -10.94
C ASP A 303 -36.95 19.96 -12.41
N GLY A 304 -37.86 19.12 -12.94
CA GLY A 304 -38.26 19.13 -14.34
C GLY A 304 -37.17 18.61 -15.27
N GLU A 305 -36.65 19.47 -16.15
CA GLU A 305 -35.54 19.15 -17.08
C GLU A 305 -34.15 19.38 -16.45
N SER A 306 -34.09 19.71 -15.16
CA SER A 306 -32.87 20.03 -14.42
C SER A 306 -32.80 19.31 -13.08
N CYS A 307 -31.77 19.60 -12.29
CA CYS A 307 -31.66 19.12 -10.92
C CYS A 307 -31.45 20.28 -9.95
N ALA A 308 -31.96 20.09 -8.75
CA ALA A 308 -31.75 20.96 -7.61
C ALA A 308 -31.12 20.15 -6.46
N LEU A 309 -30.55 20.86 -5.48
CA LEU A 309 -30.09 20.22 -4.26
C LEU A 309 -31.28 19.70 -3.45
N ASP A 310 -31.13 18.48 -2.92
CA ASP A 310 -32.24 17.74 -2.34
C ASP A 310 -32.71 18.35 -1.01
N CYS A 311 -31.76 18.67 -0.13
CA CYS A 311 -31.99 19.14 1.24
C CYS A 311 -30.92 20.15 1.72
N ALA A 312 -31.11 20.70 2.92
CA ALA A 312 -30.17 21.63 3.54
C ALA A 312 -28.79 21.00 3.84
N ASP A 313 -28.71 19.70 4.09
CA ASP A 313 -27.43 19.01 4.27
C ASP A 313 -26.63 18.94 2.96
N ALA A 314 -27.31 18.79 1.82
CA ALA A 314 -26.68 18.82 0.50
C ALA A 314 -26.15 20.22 0.15
N GLU A 315 -26.89 21.26 0.56
CA GLU A 315 -26.47 22.66 0.47
C GLU A 315 -25.18 22.91 1.26
N TYR A 316 -25.16 22.53 2.53
CA TYR A 316 -23.98 22.64 3.40
C TYR A 316 -22.77 21.86 2.85
N ALA A 317 -23.02 20.67 2.30
CA ALA A 317 -21.98 19.86 1.68
C ALA A 317 -21.39 20.53 0.43
N ALA A 318 -22.22 21.14 -0.41
CA ALA A 318 -21.77 21.87 -1.59
C ALA A 318 -20.95 23.11 -1.22
N GLU A 319 -21.40 23.88 -0.22
CA GLU A 319 -20.66 25.03 0.32
C GLU A 319 -19.31 24.61 0.91
N SER A 320 -19.30 23.56 1.73
CA SER A 320 -18.07 23.05 2.34
C SER A 320 -17.08 22.53 1.30
N ALA A 321 -17.55 21.76 0.31
CA ALA A 321 -16.70 21.29 -0.78
C ALA A 321 -16.11 22.45 -1.59
N ALA A 322 -16.92 23.47 -1.91
CA ALA A 322 -16.47 24.64 -2.67
C ALA A 322 -15.41 25.45 -1.90
N ASP A 323 -15.65 25.75 -0.63
CA ASP A 323 -14.70 26.46 0.24
C ASP A 323 -13.37 25.71 0.34
N LEU A 324 -13.40 24.40 0.61
CA LEU A 324 -12.19 23.58 0.72
C LEU A 324 -11.37 23.55 -0.58
N LEU A 325 -12.04 23.52 -1.74
CA LEU A 325 -11.41 23.58 -3.05
C LEU A 325 -10.98 25.00 -3.48
N GLY A 326 -11.35 26.04 -2.73
CA GLY A 326 -11.08 27.43 -3.08
C GLY A 326 -11.92 27.92 -4.26
N LEU A 327 -13.13 27.41 -4.42
CA LEU A 327 -14.09 27.72 -5.48
C LEU A 327 -15.32 28.43 -4.91
N THR A 328 -16.09 29.09 -5.77
CA THR A 328 -17.45 29.48 -5.41
C THR A 328 -18.38 28.26 -5.46
N LYS A 329 -19.45 28.29 -4.66
CA LYS A 329 -20.48 27.25 -4.70
C LYS A 329 -21.11 27.19 -6.10
N GLU A 330 -21.32 28.33 -6.73
CA GLU A 330 -21.90 28.45 -8.07
C GLU A 330 -21.05 27.74 -9.12
N ASP A 331 -19.72 27.90 -9.07
CA ASP A 331 -18.79 27.24 -9.98
C ASP A 331 -18.77 25.72 -9.79
N LEU A 332 -18.74 25.26 -8.53
CA LEU A 332 -18.81 23.83 -8.22
C LEU A 332 -20.13 23.24 -8.72
N MET A 333 -21.24 23.91 -8.43
CA MET A 333 -22.58 23.47 -8.86
C MET A 333 -22.69 23.47 -10.38
N PHE A 334 -22.13 24.47 -11.08
CA PHE A 334 -22.07 24.47 -12.53
C PHE A 334 -21.34 23.23 -13.06
N ALA A 335 -20.18 22.89 -12.49
CA ALA A 335 -19.36 21.77 -12.93
C ALA A 335 -20.03 20.39 -12.71
N VAL A 336 -20.87 20.25 -11.68
CA VAL A 336 -21.53 18.97 -11.36
C VAL A 336 -22.97 18.86 -11.86
N SER A 337 -23.68 19.96 -12.10
CA SER A 337 -25.11 19.96 -12.49
C SER A 337 -25.37 20.37 -13.94
N LYS A 338 -24.34 20.82 -14.68
CA LYS A 338 -24.48 21.26 -16.07
C LYS A 338 -23.42 20.62 -16.95
N LYS A 339 -23.75 20.51 -18.25
CA LYS A 339 -22.84 20.03 -19.29
C LYS A 339 -22.66 21.09 -20.35
N GLU A 340 -21.42 21.49 -20.57
CA GLU A 340 -21.05 22.33 -21.71
C GLU A 340 -20.83 21.47 -22.96
N ILE A 341 -21.43 21.90 -24.06
CA ILE A 341 -21.26 21.30 -25.39
C ILE A 341 -20.69 22.38 -26.28
N LYS A 342 -19.39 22.26 -26.61
CA LYS A 342 -18.72 23.16 -27.53
C LYS A 342 -18.99 22.72 -28.98
N MET A 343 -19.69 23.57 -29.73
CA MET A 343 -19.87 23.44 -31.18
C MET A 343 -18.93 24.42 -31.90
N ARG A 344 -18.84 24.34 -33.24
CA ARG A 344 -17.90 25.15 -34.04
C ARG A 344 -18.07 26.67 -33.88
N SER A 345 -19.28 27.13 -33.54
CA SER A 345 -19.61 28.56 -33.44
C SER A 345 -20.24 28.99 -32.11
N GLU A 346 -20.56 28.05 -31.22
CA GLU A 346 -21.28 28.33 -29.98
C GLU A 346 -20.99 27.31 -28.88
N VAL A 347 -21.18 27.72 -27.62
CA VAL A 347 -21.13 26.84 -26.45
C VAL A 347 -22.54 26.76 -25.87
N ILE A 348 -23.12 25.57 -25.88
CA ILE A 348 -24.45 25.33 -25.32
C ILE A 348 -24.28 24.71 -23.93
N VAL A 349 -24.92 25.32 -22.93
CA VAL A 349 -24.96 24.79 -21.57
C VAL A 349 -26.29 24.07 -21.38
N LYS A 350 -26.24 22.76 -21.14
CA LYS A 350 -27.44 21.94 -20.87
C LYS A 350 -27.49 21.52 -19.40
N PRO A 351 -28.62 21.67 -18.70
CA PRO A 351 -28.79 21.12 -17.35
C PRO A 351 -28.76 19.59 -17.37
N LEU A 352 -28.26 19.00 -16.28
CA LEU A 352 -28.25 17.55 -16.06
C LEU A 352 -29.45 17.14 -15.21
N THR A 353 -29.92 15.90 -15.41
CA THR A 353 -30.87 15.26 -14.47
C THR A 353 -30.18 14.94 -13.15
N ALA A 354 -30.93 14.66 -12.07
CA ALA A 354 -30.35 14.37 -10.76
C ALA A 354 -29.39 13.16 -10.80
N ALA A 355 -29.76 12.11 -11.53
CA ALA A 355 -28.91 10.93 -11.70
C ALA A 355 -27.61 11.25 -12.49
N GLN A 356 -27.70 12.11 -13.51
CA GLN A 356 -26.52 12.55 -14.26
C GLN A 356 -25.61 13.43 -13.41
N ALA A 357 -26.18 14.34 -12.62
CA ALA A 357 -25.42 15.20 -11.72
C ALA A 357 -24.72 14.40 -10.61
N ARG A 358 -25.37 13.38 -10.04
CA ARG A 358 -24.74 12.45 -9.08
C ARG A 358 -23.55 11.71 -9.71
N ASN A 359 -23.72 11.19 -10.94
CA ASN A 359 -22.62 10.55 -11.67
C ASN A 359 -21.46 11.53 -11.95
N GLN A 360 -21.76 12.79 -12.25
CA GLN A 360 -20.76 13.83 -12.49
C GLN A 360 -20.01 14.19 -11.21
N ALA A 361 -20.71 14.32 -10.08
CA ALA A 361 -20.10 14.52 -8.76
C ALA A 361 -19.22 13.32 -8.36
N ASP A 362 -19.67 12.09 -8.60
CA ASP A 362 -18.85 10.88 -8.40
C ASP A 362 -17.61 10.85 -9.30
N ALA A 363 -17.74 11.28 -10.55
CA ALA A 363 -16.60 11.39 -11.46
C ALA A 363 -15.58 12.43 -10.98
N LEU A 364 -16.05 13.59 -10.50
CA LEU A 364 -15.20 14.63 -9.92
C LEU A 364 -14.47 14.11 -8.68
N ALA A 365 -15.17 13.49 -7.73
CA ALA A 365 -14.57 12.93 -6.52
C ALA A 365 -13.48 11.89 -6.85
N LYS A 366 -13.76 10.96 -7.78
CA LYS A 366 -12.78 9.97 -8.26
C LYS A 366 -11.58 10.62 -8.93
N HIS A 367 -11.80 11.69 -9.68
CA HIS A 367 -10.73 12.40 -10.36
C HIS A 367 -9.83 13.15 -9.38
N LEU A 368 -10.40 13.91 -8.45
CA LEU A 368 -9.68 14.62 -7.39
C LEU A 368 -8.79 13.67 -6.58
N TYR A 369 -9.36 12.55 -6.12
CA TYR A 369 -8.60 11.56 -5.36
C TYR A 369 -7.48 10.93 -6.17
N SER A 370 -7.74 10.58 -7.43
CA SER A 370 -6.71 10.00 -8.30
C SER A 370 -5.58 10.97 -8.56
N VAL A 371 -5.88 12.23 -8.89
CA VAL A 371 -4.85 13.24 -9.15
C VAL A 371 -4.04 13.51 -7.89
N LEU A 372 -4.70 13.53 -6.72
CA LEU A 372 -4.00 13.66 -5.43
C LEU A 372 -3.07 12.47 -5.17
N PHE A 373 -3.51 11.25 -5.46
CA PHE A 373 -2.69 10.05 -5.32
C PHE A 373 -1.49 10.06 -6.28
N ASP A 374 -1.71 10.43 -7.55
CA ASP A 374 -0.65 10.55 -8.56
C ASP A 374 0.38 11.62 -8.14
N TRP A 375 -0.11 12.78 -7.65
CA TRP A 375 0.73 13.85 -7.11
C TRP A 375 1.54 13.40 -5.90
N LEU A 376 0.92 12.64 -4.98
CA LEU A 376 1.60 12.13 -3.80
C LEU A 376 2.75 11.19 -4.20
N VAL A 377 2.50 10.24 -5.11
CA VAL A 377 3.55 9.36 -5.63
C VAL A 377 4.65 10.15 -6.34
N MET A 378 4.30 11.20 -7.07
CA MET A 378 5.27 12.12 -7.67
C MET A 378 6.15 12.80 -6.59
N GLN A 379 5.57 13.32 -5.51
CA GLN A 379 6.34 13.93 -4.41
C GLN A 379 7.28 12.92 -3.75
N LEU A 380 6.79 11.72 -3.45
CA LEU A 380 7.62 10.63 -2.90
C LEU A 380 8.83 10.35 -3.81
N ASN A 381 8.61 10.30 -5.11
CA ASN A 381 9.67 10.10 -6.10
C ASN A 381 10.65 11.27 -6.16
N CYS A 382 10.21 12.52 -6.02
CA CYS A 382 11.11 13.68 -5.99
C CYS A 382 12.14 13.58 -4.86
N CYS A 383 11.77 13.01 -3.70
CA CYS A 383 12.67 12.86 -2.56
C CYS A 383 13.62 11.66 -2.68
N THR A 384 13.30 10.65 -3.50
CA THR A 384 14.07 9.40 -3.58
C THR A 384 14.78 9.16 -4.90
N HIS A 385 14.38 9.83 -5.98
CA HIS A 385 14.91 9.57 -7.32
C HIS A 385 16.35 10.07 -7.49
N ALA A 386 17.21 9.23 -8.07
CA ALA A 386 18.50 9.63 -8.60
C ALA A 386 18.41 9.87 -10.11
N GLU A 387 18.80 11.07 -10.57
CA GLU A 387 18.86 11.42 -12.00
C GLU A 387 19.87 10.56 -12.77
N SER A 388 20.97 10.17 -12.13
CA SER A 388 22.03 9.34 -12.71
C SER A 388 22.14 8.03 -11.94
N PHE A 389 21.93 6.91 -12.64
CA PHE A 389 22.13 5.56 -12.13
C PHE A 389 22.50 4.63 -13.30
N LYS A 390 23.21 3.54 -13.00
CA LYS A 390 23.63 2.53 -13.98
C LYS A 390 22.53 1.50 -14.23
N GLN A 391 21.99 0.92 -13.16
CA GLN A 391 21.05 -0.19 -13.21
C GLN A 391 20.00 -0.10 -12.11
N PHE A 392 18.92 -0.87 -12.25
CA PHE A 392 17.91 -0.99 -11.22
C PHE A 392 17.45 -2.43 -10.97
N ILE A 393 16.96 -2.67 -9.77
CA ILE A 393 16.17 -3.87 -9.41
C ILE A 393 14.74 -3.41 -9.14
N GLY A 394 13.80 -3.88 -9.95
CA GLY A 394 12.37 -3.61 -9.80
C GLY A 394 11.69 -4.65 -8.90
N VAL A 395 11.07 -4.24 -7.80
CA VAL A 395 10.24 -5.10 -6.97
C VAL A 395 8.77 -4.79 -7.29
N LEU A 396 8.10 -5.75 -7.92
CA LEU A 396 6.72 -5.61 -8.36
C LEU A 396 5.79 -6.30 -7.35
N ASP A 397 4.97 -5.50 -6.69
CA ASP A 397 3.91 -5.92 -5.77
C ASP A 397 2.57 -5.58 -6.42
N ILE A 398 1.99 -6.59 -7.09
CA ILE A 398 0.69 -6.47 -7.74
C ILE A 398 -0.43 -6.79 -6.77
N PHE A 399 -1.63 -6.28 -7.05
CA PHE A 399 -2.85 -6.79 -6.44
C PHE A 399 -2.96 -8.31 -6.64
N GLY A 400 -3.49 -9.01 -5.65
CA GLY A 400 -3.74 -10.44 -5.79
C GLY A 400 -4.90 -10.71 -6.76
N PHE A 401 -4.98 -11.94 -7.27
CA PHE A 401 -6.15 -12.38 -8.03
C PHE A 401 -7.42 -12.29 -7.17
N GLU A 402 -8.51 -11.75 -7.74
CA GLU A 402 -9.76 -11.49 -7.01
C GLU A 402 -10.95 -12.20 -7.64
N VAL A 403 -11.75 -12.85 -6.80
CA VAL A 403 -13.03 -13.46 -7.20
C VAL A 403 -14.06 -13.13 -6.12
N PHE A 404 -15.00 -12.26 -6.46
CA PHE A 404 -16.13 -11.89 -5.62
C PHE A 404 -17.44 -12.40 -6.20
N VAL A 405 -18.54 -12.27 -5.44
CA VAL A 405 -19.90 -12.60 -5.90
C VAL A 405 -20.29 -11.80 -7.14
N LYS A 406 -19.85 -10.53 -7.21
CA LYS A 406 -19.99 -9.66 -8.37
C LYS A 406 -18.63 -9.06 -8.72
N ASN A 407 -18.14 -9.34 -9.92
CA ASN A 407 -16.88 -8.82 -10.44
C ASN A 407 -17.17 -7.76 -11.50
N ASN A 408 -16.52 -6.61 -11.41
CA ASN A 408 -16.66 -5.50 -12.34
C ASN A 408 -15.42 -5.37 -13.23
N LEU A 409 -15.32 -4.27 -13.98
CA LEU A 409 -14.17 -3.97 -14.84
C LEU A 409 -12.86 -3.95 -14.04
N GLU A 410 -12.89 -3.50 -12.79
CA GLU A 410 -11.72 -3.45 -11.90
C GLU A 410 -11.16 -4.84 -11.64
N GLN A 411 -12.00 -5.81 -11.24
CA GLN A 411 -11.57 -7.20 -11.06
C GLN A 411 -11.08 -7.81 -12.38
N PHE A 412 -11.71 -7.47 -13.51
CA PHE A 412 -11.22 -7.91 -14.82
C PHE A 412 -9.80 -7.38 -15.11
N LEU A 413 -9.54 -6.09 -14.88
CA LEU A 413 -8.22 -5.49 -15.11
C LEU A 413 -7.17 -6.05 -14.13
N ILE A 414 -7.54 -6.26 -12.87
CA ILE A 414 -6.72 -6.89 -11.84
C ILE A 414 -6.33 -8.31 -12.24
N ASN A 415 -7.30 -9.13 -12.63
CA ASN A 415 -7.06 -10.53 -12.98
C ASN A 415 -6.34 -10.64 -14.34
N PHE A 416 -6.63 -9.77 -15.30
CA PHE A 416 -5.91 -9.70 -16.57
C PHE A 416 -4.43 -9.38 -16.36
N ALA A 417 -4.11 -8.45 -15.45
CA ALA A 417 -2.73 -8.14 -15.11
C ALA A 417 -2.04 -9.28 -14.31
N ASN A 418 -2.77 -10.11 -13.57
CA ASN A 418 -2.21 -11.32 -12.95
C ASN A 418 -1.95 -12.46 -13.95
N GLU A 419 -2.70 -12.51 -15.06
CA GLU A 419 -2.52 -13.50 -16.14
C GLU A 419 -1.39 -13.15 -17.12
N LYS A 420 -0.87 -11.93 -17.07
CA LYS A 420 0.25 -11.45 -17.90
C LYS A 420 1.56 -11.53 -17.14
#